data_AF-A0A822E223-F1
#
_entry.id   AF-A0A822E223-F1
#
_cell.length_a   1.000
_cell.length_b   1.000
_cell.length_c   1.000
_cell.angle_alpha   90.00
_cell.angle_beta   90.00
_cell.angle_gamma   90.00
#
_symmetry.space_group_name_H-M   'P 1'
#
loop_
_entity.id
_entity.type
_entity.pdbx_description
1 polymer ?
#
loop_
_entity_poly.entity_id
_entity_poly.type
_entity_poly.pdbx_seq_one_letter_code
_entity_poly.pdbx_strand_id
1 'polypeptide(L)'
;LAGELVRRIDPKKRTFGQYIQDEITNPLKIKSYIDLPKEKEYRISPLYFDSNVGNIIDERTLSELSVFTDNRYHQAEIPGVNGITNVRFVARLYASFVEDLDNRQQKRLLNDDIMKKATISNTPKNDIDLVRGYPNAFAMG
;
A
#
# COMPACT_ATOMS: atom_id res chain seq x y z
N LEU A 1 1.29 8.49 9.36
CA LEU A 1 0.23 9.39 9.86
C LEU A 1 -1.18 8.85 9.60
N ALA A 2 -1.58 8.59 8.35
CA ALA A 2 -2.92 8.12 8.00
C ALA A 2 -3.38 6.87 8.80
N GLY A 3 -2.50 5.89 8.99
CA GLY A 3 -2.84 4.68 9.75
C GLY A 3 -3.21 4.95 11.21
N GLU A 4 -2.60 5.96 11.84
CA GLU A 4 -2.94 6.36 13.21
C GLU A 4 -4.32 7.03 13.30
N LEU A 5 -4.72 7.78 12.27
CA LEU A 5 -6.08 8.33 12.19
C LEU A 5 -7.10 7.20 12.15
N VAL A 6 -6.90 6.21 11.28
CA VAL A 6 -7.77 5.02 11.19
C VAL A 6 -7.87 4.30 12.53
N ARG A 7 -6.73 4.02 13.18
CA ARG A 7 -6.70 3.35 14.49
C ARG A 7 -7.48 4.11 15.57
N ARG A 8 -7.42 5.45 15.55
CA ARG A 8 -8.13 6.30 16.52
C ARG A 8 -9.64 6.31 16.28
N ILE A 9 -10.08 6.38 15.04
CA ILE A 9 -11.51 6.49 14.70
C ILE A 9 -12.22 5.14 14.60
N ASP A 10 -11.49 4.04 14.37
CA ASP A 10 -12.08 2.70 14.29
C ASP A 10 -12.75 2.33 15.62
N PRO A 11 -14.08 2.07 15.64
CA PRO A 11 -14.78 1.71 16.87
C PRO A 11 -14.26 0.42 17.50
N LYS A 12 -13.77 -0.51 16.67
CA LYS A 12 -13.20 -1.79 17.11
C LYS A 12 -11.75 -1.65 17.61
N LYS A 13 -11.14 -0.46 17.49
CA LYS A 13 -9.75 -0.17 17.89
C LYS A 13 -8.73 -1.17 17.32
N ARG A 14 -8.97 -1.66 16.10
CA ARG A 14 -8.06 -2.56 15.39
C ARG A 14 -6.77 -1.82 15.02
N THR A 15 -5.70 -2.58 14.79
CA THR A 15 -4.51 -2.04 14.12
C THR A 15 -4.85 -1.67 12.67
N PHE A 16 -3.97 -0.92 12.00
CA PHE A 16 -4.23 -0.55 10.61
C PHE A 16 -4.22 -1.79 9.70
N GLY A 17 -3.28 -2.70 9.90
CA GLY A 17 -3.19 -3.96 9.15
C GLY A 17 -4.46 -4.79 9.27
N GLN A 18 -4.96 -4.96 10.49
CA GLN A 18 -6.22 -5.69 10.72
C GLN A 18 -7.43 -4.97 10.13
N TYR A 19 -7.50 -3.64 10.21
CA TYR A 19 -8.56 -2.86 9.57
C TYR A 19 -8.56 -3.06 8.04
N ILE A 20 -7.40 -2.95 7.40
CA ILE A 20 -7.25 -3.20 5.95
C ILE A 20 -7.58 -4.65 5.60
N GLN A 21 -7.23 -5.61 6.47
CA GLN A 21 -7.57 -7.00 6.27
C GLN A 21 -9.09 -7.21 6.25
N ASP A 22 -9.79 -6.67 7.24
CA ASP A 22 -11.22 -6.87 7.44
C ASP A 22 -12.10 -6.08 6.47
N GLU A 23 -11.77 -4.82 6.22
CA GLU A 23 -12.64 -3.90 5.49
C GLU A 23 -12.35 -3.85 3.98
N ILE A 24 -11.14 -4.27 3.56
CA ILE A 24 -10.70 -4.16 2.17
C ILE A 24 -10.30 -5.53 1.60
N THR A 25 -9.32 -6.17 2.21
CA THR A 25 -8.67 -7.36 1.66
C THR A 25 -9.60 -8.57 1.63
N ASN A 26 -10.24 -8.87 2.77
CA ASN A 26 -11.17 -9.99 2.89
C ASN A 26 -12.43 -9.82 2.01
N PRO A 27 -13.13 -8.67 2.00
CA PRO A 27 -14.29 -8.46 1.13
C PRO A 27 -13.92 -8.59 -0.35
N LEU A 28 -12.77 -8.04 -0.76
CA LEU A 28 -12.31 -8.16 -2.14
C LEU A 28 -11.71 -9.53 -2.47
N LYS A 29 -11.56 -10.43 -1.51
CA LYS A 29 -10.93 -11.76 -1.69
C LYS A 29 -9.51 -11.66 -2.27
N ILE A 30 -8.79 -10.58 -1.94
CA ILE A 30 -7.39 -10.39 -2.32
C ILE A 30 -6.49 -10.90 -1.19
N LYS A 31 -5.25 -11.32 -1.49
CA LYS A 31 -4.28 -11.73 -0.45
C LYS A 31 -3.15 -10.71 -0.42
N SER A 32 -3.43 -9.60 0.23
CA SER A 32 -2.51 -8.47 0.45
C SER A 32 -2.31 -8.29 1.96
N TYR A 33 -1.11 -7.90 2.39
CA TYR A 33 -0.77 -7.82 3.81
C TYR A 33 -0.01 -6.53 4.13
N ILE A 34 -0.30 -5.95 5.28
CA ILE A 34 0.50 -4.94 5.97
C ILE A 34 0.54 -5.49 7.40
N ASP A 35 1.66 -6.10 7.81
CA ASP A 35 1.74 -7.21 8.79
C ASP A 35 1.42 -8.58 8.18
N LEU A 36 2.45 -9.24 7.63
CA LEU A 36 2.36 -10.58 7.07
C LEU A 36 2.33 -11.63 8.20
N PRO A 37 1.31 -12.51 8.27
CA PRO A 37 1.32 -13.61 9.23
C PRO A 37 2.55 -14.51 9.03
N LYS A 38 3.22 -14.86 10.13
CA LYS A 38 4.47 -15.65 10.12
C LYS A 38 4.37 -16.94 9.32
N GLU A 39 3.22 -17.61 9.33
CA GLU A 39 2.97 -18.84 8.57
C GLU A 39 2.83 -18.62 7.06
N LYS A 40 2.80 -17.36 6.58
CA LYS A 40 2.72 -17.00 5.15
C LYS A 40 4.06 -16.59 4.56
N GLU A 41 5.11 -16.53 5.36
CA GLU A 41 6.48 -16.19 4.94
C GLU A 41 6.95 -17.00 3.73
N TYR A 42 6.60 -18.29 3.68
CA TYR A 42 6.95 -19.20 2.57
C TYR A 42 6.42 -18.77 1.19
N ARG A 43 5.48 -17.80 1.14
CA ARG A 43 4.90 -17.28 -0.09
C ARG A 43 5.59 -16.02 -0.61
N ILE A 44 6.56 -15.48 0.14
CA ILE A 44 7.28 -14.27 -0.25
C ILE A 44 8.38 -14.63 -1.23
N SER A 45 8.34 -13.99 -2.39
CA SER A 45 9.43 -14.05 -3.35
C SER A 45 10.57 -13.14 -2.86
N PRO A 46 11.81 -13.63 -2.74
CA PRO A 46 12.94 -12.79 -2.37
C PRO A 46 13.13 -11.66 -3.40
N LEU A 47 13.43 -10.46 -2.90
CA LEU A 47 13.85 -9.35 -3.74
C LEU A 47 15.35 -9.44 -3.98
N TYR A 48 15.74 -9.36 -5.25
CA TYR A 48 17.14 -9.27 -5.67
C TYR A 48 17.38 -7.88 -6.23
N PHE A 49 18.30 -7.16 -5.60
CA PHE A 49 18.74 -5.85 -6.06
C PHE A 49 20.00 -6.05 -6.91
N ASP A 50 20.00 -5.52 -8.13
CA ASP A 50 21.16 -5.60 -9.02
C ASP A 50 22.31 -4.77 -8.43
N SER A 51 23.45 -5.42 -8.20
CA SER A 51 24.65 -4.78 -7.66
C SER A 51 25.33 -3.84 -8.65
N ASN A 52 25.00 -3.89 -9.95
CA ASN A 52 25.47 -2.91 -10.93
C ASN A 52 24.89 -1.51 -10.72
N VAL A 53 23.83 -1.39 -9.90
CA VAL A 53 23.33 -0.12 -9.39
C VAL A 53 24.32 0.49 -8.36
N GLY A 54 25.30 -0.28 -7.89
CA GLY A 54 26.33 0.11 -6.90
C GLY A 54 27.26 1.25 -7.34
N ASN A 55 27.30 1.60 -8.63
CA ASN A 55 28.00 2.81 -9.10
C ASN A 55 27.16 4.09 -8.93
N ILE A 56 25.87 3.95 -8.61
CA ILE A 56 24.87 5.02 -8.44
C ILE A 56 24.38 5.07 -6.98
N ILE A 57 24.42 3.93 -6.27
CA ILE A 57 23.84 3.73 -4.94
C ILE A 57 24.91 3.13 -4.03
N ASP A 58 25.16 3.74 -2.87
CA ASP A 58 26.20 3.29 -1.93
C ASP A 58 25.84 2.00 -1.17
N GLU A 59 26.84 1.37 -0.55
CA GLU A 59 26.65 0.14 0.26
C GLU A 59 25.64 0.32 1.40
N ARG A 60 25.54 1.54 1.95
CA ARG A 60 24.56 1.88 2.99
C ARG A 60 23.13 1.71 2.47
N THR A 61 22.85 2.24 1.29
CA THR A 61 21.51 2.17 0.70
C THR A 61 21.16 0.73 0.30
N LEU A 62 22.13 -0.06 -0.20
CA LEU A 62 21.92 -1.50 -0.43
C LEU A 62 21.60 -2.26 0.87
N SER A 63 22.27 -1.93 1.97
CA SER A 63 21.95 -2.46 3.29
C SER A 63 20.54 -2.07 3.74
N GLU A 64 20.09 -0.85 3.47
CA GLU A 64 18.73 -0.41 3.78
C GLU A 64 17.68 -1.17 2.94
N LEU A 65 17.96 -1.41 1.65
CA LEU A 65 17.08 -2.20 0.77
C LEU A 65 17.01 -3.69 1.17
N SER A 66 18.05 -4.23 1.81
CA SER A 66 18.03 -5.61 2.30
C SER A 66 16.92 -5.89 3.32
N VAL A 67 16.42 -4.83 4.00
CA VAL A 67 15.33 -4.93 4.98
C VAL A 67 14.06 -5.52 4.39
N PHE A 68 13.82 -5.32 3.08
CA PHE A 68 12.68 -5.89 2.35
C PHE A 68 12.75 -7.41 2.15
N THR A 69 13.80 -8.06 2.65
CA THR A 69 13.92 -9.52 2.68
C THR A 69 13.92 -10.08 4.11
N ASP A 70 13.86 -9.22 5.13
CA ASP A 70 13.80 -9.62 6.53
C ASP A 70 12.37 -9.97 6.95
N ASN A 71 12.16 -11.19 7.44
CA ASN A 71 10.86 -11.66 7.95
C ASN A 71 10.27 -10.72 9.03
N ARG A 72 11.12 -10.10 9.86
CA ARG A 72 10.67 -9.16 10.89
C ARG A 72 10.09 -7.88 10.27
N TYR A 73 10.59 -7.48 9.10
CA TYR A 73 10.08 -6.35 8.35
C TYR A 73 8.76 -6.68 7.64
N HIS A 74 8.62 -7.91 7.13
CA HIS A 74 7.35 -8.40 6.57
C HIS A 74 6.25 -8.47 7.62
N GLN A 75 6.60 -8.88 8.85
CA GLN A 75 5.72 -8.98 10.01
C GLN A 75 5.51 -7.65 10.75
N ALA A 76 6.11 -6.55 10.27
CA ALA A 76 5.87 -5.23 10.85
C ALA A 76 4.63 -4.59 10.20
N GLU A 77 4.00 -3.65 10.90
CA GLU A 77 2.94 -2.82 10.33
C GLU A 77 3.51 -1.46 9.93
N ILE A 78 3.96 -1.32 8.67
CA ILE A 78 4.55 -0.07 8.14
C ILE A 78 3.80 0.35 6.86
N PRO A 79 2.59 0.92 7.01
CA PRO A 79 1.65 1.10 5.90
C PRO A 79 2.16 1.88 4.69
N GLY A 80 3.15 2.76 4.88
CA GLY A 80 3.69 3.57 3.81
C GLY A 80 4.63 2.83 2.86
N VAL A 81 5.14 1.64 3.22
CA VAL A 81 6.26 1.03 2.47
C VAL A 81 6.33 -0.49 2.48
N ASN A 82 5.79 -1.19 3.49
CA ASN A 82 6.03 -2.64 3.62
C ASN A 82 4.83 -3.53 3.21
N GLY A 83 3.88 -2.98 2.44
CA GLY A 83 2.75 -3.75 1.93
C GLY A 83 3.19 -4.86 0.97
N ILE A 84 2.71 -6.08 1.20
CA ILE A 84 3.05 -7.26 0.40
C ILE A 84 1.81 -7.71 -0.38
N THR A 85 1.93 -7.80 -1.71
CA THR A 85 0.82 -8.12 -2.62
C THR A 85 1.30 -8.71 -3.95
N ASN A 86 0.40 -8.89 -4.91
CA ASN A 86 0.76 -9.20 -6.30
C ASN A 86 -0.08 -8.39 -7.30
N VAL A 87 0.31 -8.46 -8.58
CA VAL A 87 -0.31 -7.69 -9.66
C VAL A 87 -1.81 -7.94 -9.78
N ARG A 88 -2.28 -9.20 -9.64
CA ARG A 88 -3.70 -9.53 -9.74
C ARG A 88 -4.51 -8.85 -8.64
N PHE A 89 -3.96 -8.77 -7.44
CA PHE A 89 -4.63 -8.17 -6.29
C PHE A 89 -4.63 -6.65 -6.35
N VAL A 90 -3.52 -6.04 -6.77
CA VAL A 90 -3.47 -4.59 -7.03
C VAL A 90 -4.47 -4.21 -8.12
N ALA A 91 -4.49 -4.92 -9.24
CA ALA A 91 -5.46 -4.69 -10.31
C ALA A 91 -6.91 -4.81 -9.80
N ARG A 92 -7.20 -5.84 -8.99
CA ARG A 92 -8.53 -6.02 -8.41
C ARG A 92 -8.90 -4.92 -7.41
N LEU A 93 -7.97 -4.45 -6.59
CA LEU A 93 -8.18 -3.32 -5.68
C LEU A 93 -8.53 -2.05 -6.46
N TYR A 94 -7.75 -1.69 -7.48
CA TYR A 94 -8.04 -0.51 -8.28
C TYR A 94 -9.32 -0.64 -9.11
N ALA A 95 -9.64 -1.83 -9.65
CA ALA A 95 -10.92 -2.07 -10.31
C ALA A 95 -12.11 -1.85 -9.37
N SER A 96 -11.97 -2.24 -8.09
CA SER A 96 -13.00 -2.02 -7.07
C SER A 96 -13.26 -0.56 -6.72
N PHE A 97 -12.43 0.38 -7.18
CA PHE A 97 -12.67 1.80 -7.01
C PHE A 97 -13.57 2.38 -8.11
N VAL A 98 -13.59 1.76 -9.30
CA VAL A 98 -14.29 2.29 -10.47
C VAL A 98 -15.57 1.53 -10.81
N GLU A 99 -15.65 0.23 -10.48
CA GLU A 99 -16.79 -0.61 -10.84
C GLU A 99 -17.11 -1.71 -9.81
N ASP A 100 -18.33 -2.24 -9.88
CA ASP A 100 -18.69 -3.45 -9.16
C ASP A 100 -18.01 -4.66 -9.80
N LEU A 101 -17.48 -5.57 -8.99
CA LEU A 101 -16.76 -6.76 -9.44
C LEU A 101 -17.65 -8.01 -9.48
N ASP A 102 -17.15 -9.07 -10.13
CA ASP A 102 -17.75 -10.40 -10.18
C ASP A 102 -19.23 -10.38 -10.60
N ASN A 103 -19.54 -9.76 -11.75
CA ASN A 103 -20.91 -9.59 -12.25
C ASN A 103 -21.85 -8.90 -11.24
N ARG A 104 -21.33 -7.87 -10.54
CA ARG A 104 -22.03 -7.10 -9.50
C ARG A 104 -22.28 -7.82 -8.18
N GLN A 105 -21.70 -9.01 -7.97
CA GLN A 105 -21.78 -9.71 -6.69
C GLN A 105 -20.95 -9.01 -5.61
N GLN A 106 -19.86 -8.34 -6.01
CA GLN A 106 -19.02 -7.56 -5.11
C GLN A 106 -19.18 -6.08 -5.44
N LYS A 107 -19.75 -5.32 -4.51
CA LYS A 107 -19.87 -3.87 -4.67
C LYS A 107 -18.50 -3.20 -4.62
N ARG A 108 -18.36 -2.14 -5.42
CA ARG A 108 -17.20 -1.25 -5.36
C ARG A 108 -16.99 -0.71 -3.94
N LEU A 109 -15.74 -0.46 -3.58
CA LEU A 109 -15.38 0.02 -2.24
C LEU A 109 -15.82 1.47 -2.00
N LEU A 110 -15.70 2.31 -3.02
CA LEU A 110 -15.95 3.75 -2.92
C LEU A 110 -17.07 4.13 -3.88
N ASN A 111 -18.00 4.96 -3.43
CA ASN A 111 -19.01 5.55 -4.31
C ASN A 111 -18.41 6.70 -5.14
N ASP A 112 -19.15 7.18 -6.14
CA ASP A 112 -18.68 8.23 -7.06
C ASP A 112 -18.29 9.52 -6.32
N ASP A 113 -19.05 9.89 -5.29
CA ASP A 113 -18.79 11.11 -4.52
C ASP A 113 -17.47 11.01 -3.76
N ILE A 114 -17.20 9.87 -3.12
CA ILE A 114 -15.96 9.64 -2.39
C ILE A 114 -14.79 9.52 -3.37
N MET A 115 -14.96 8.80 -4.48
CA MET A 115 -13.93 8.70 -5.52
C MET A 115 -13.54 10.06 -6.06
N LYS A 116 -14.54 10.87 -6.46
CA LYS A 116 -14.31 12.22 -6.96
C LYS A 116 -13.57 13.08 -5.94
N LYS A 117 -13.97 13.02 -4.66
CA LYS A 117 -13.28 13.77 -3.59
C LYS A 117 -11.84 13.29 -3.43
N ALA A 118 -11.63 11.97 -3.33
CA ALA A 118 -10.33 11.34 -3.10
C ALA A 118 -9.30 11.66 -4.17
N THR A 119 -9.72 11.90 -5.41
CA THR A 119 -8.84 12.15 -6.56
C THR A 119 -8.65 13.63 -6.91
N ILE A 120 -9.22 14.56 -6.14
CA ILE A 120 -8.94 16.00 -6.35
C ILE A 120 -7.51 16.29 -5.88
N SER A 121 -6.72 16.92 -6.75
CA SER A 121 -5.38 17.41 -6.39
C SER A 121 -5.49 18.41 -5.25
N ASN A 122 -4.77 18.15 -4.16
CA ASN A 122 -4.59 19.08 -3.03
C ASN A 122 -3.29 19.88 -3.17
N THR A 123 -2.50 19.61 -4.20
CA THR A 123 -1.27 20.33 -4.52
C THR A 123 -1.55 21.39 -5.60
N PRO A 124 -0.99 22.62 -5.47
CA PRO A 124 -1.03 23.62 -6.53
C PRO A 124 -0.42 23.11 -7.84
N LYS A 125 -0.88 23.66 -8.97
CA LYS A 125 -0.35 23.27 -10.28
C LYS A 125 1.13 23.66 -10.39
N ASN A 126 1.95 22.73 -10.89
CA ASN A 126 3.40 22.87 -11.06
C ASN A 126 4.19 23.08 -9.75
N ASP A 127 3.60 22.78 -8.59
CA ASP A 127 4.30 22.89 -7.32
C ASP A 127 5.46 21.88 -7.26
N ILE A 128 6.60 22.32 -6.75
CA ILE A 128 7.80 21.49 -6.67
C ILE A 128 7.73 20.67 -5.39
N ASP A 129 7.72 19.36 -5.53
CA ASP A 129 7.92 18.45 -4.40
C ASP A 129 9.35 18.66 -3.88
N LEU A 130 9.48 19.21 -2.66
CA LEU A 130 10.79 19.56 -2.09
C LEU A 130 11.67 18.34 -1.79
N VAL A 131 11.08 17.14 -1.69
CA VAL A 131 11.83 15.89 -1.50
C VAL A 131 12.30 15.35 -2.85
N ARG A 132 11.47 15.45 -3.89
CA ARG A 132 11.79 14.89 -5.22
C ARG A 132 12.49 15.87 -6.17
N GLY A 133 12.35 17.18 -5.96
CA GLY A 133 12.99 18.24 -6.75
C GLY A 133 12.34 18.54 -8.10
N TYR A 134 11.16 18.00 -8.39
CA TYR A 134 10.42 18.23 -9.64
C TYR A 134 8.91 18.39 -9.40
N PRO A 135 8.15 18.94 -10.36
CA PRO A 135 6.71 19.14 -10.20
C PRO A 135 5.97 17.82 -9.96
N ASN A 136 5.16 17.77 -8.91
CA ASN A 136 4.34 16.59 -8.60
C ASN A 136 2.97 17.01 -8.06
N ALA A 137 1.97 16.16 -8.22
CA ALA A 137 0.60 16.45 -7.78
C ALA A 137 0.05 15.29 -6.96
N PHE A 138 -0.46 15.60 -5.76
CA PHE A 138 -1.02 14.63 -4.84
C PHE A 138 -2.49 14.94 -4.56
N ALA A 139 -3.29 13.88 -4.45
CA ALA A 139 -4.69 13.98 -4.07
C ALA A 139 -4.85 13.68 -2.57
N MET A 140 -5.86 12.91 -2.14
CA MET A 140 -5.95 12.41 -0.77
C MET A 140 -5.29 11.02 -0.68
N GLY A 141 -3.95 11.02 -0.72
CA GLY A 141 -3.13 9.80 -0.72
C GLY A 141 -1.73 10.09 -1.24
#